data_AF-A0A1S3QSX2-F1
#
_entry.id   AF-A0A1S3QSX2-F1
#
_cell.length_a   1.000
_cell.length_b   1.000
_cell.length_c   1.000
_cell.angle_alpha   90.00
_cell.angle_beta   90.00
_cell.angle_gamma   90.00
#
_symmetry.space_group_name_H-M   'P 1'
#
loop_
_entity.id
_entity.type
_entity.pdbx_description
1 polymer ?
#
loop_
_entity_poly.entity_id
_entity_poly.type
_entity_poly.pdbx_seq_one_letter_code
_entity_poly.pdbx_strand_id
1 'polypeptide(L)'
;MFFISILPYRYTRFLRDFLESAEKHFMVGLDVHYYVFTDLPGDVPSNITLGVGRLLSIVKVMKFDRWQEISLRRMELIQTAIEDHIHREAHYIFCLDVDMRFHGRVGSEALGRLVAAIHPW
;
A
#
# COMPACT_ATOMS: atom_id res chain seq x y z
N MET A 1 -5.23 7.18 5.24
CA MET A 1 -5.40 6.43 3.98
C MET A 1 -4.04 5.90 3.59
N PHE A 2 -3.96 4.66 3.11
CA PHE A 2 -2.69 3.94 3.06
C PHE A 2 -2.45 3.41 1.66
N PHE A 3 -1.37 3.90 1.05
CA PHE A 3 -0.92 3.52 -0.28
C PHE A 3 0.07 2.36 -0.15
N ILE A 4 -0.29 1.18 -0.67
CA ILE A 4 0.63 0.05 -0.75
C ILE A 4 1.15 0.01 -2.19
N SER A 5 2.46 0.22 -2.36
CA SER A 5 3.09 0.08 -3.66
C SER A 5 3.24 -1.40 -3.98
N ILE A 6 2.59 -1.87 -5.05
CA ILE A 6 2.87 -3.18 -5.65
C ILE A 6 3.23 -2.96 -7.11
N LEU A 7 4.37 -3.52 -7.50
CA LEU A 7 4.96 -3.40 -8.84
C LEU A 7 6.13 -4.41 -8.93
N PRO A 8 6.23 -5.40 -9.88
CA PRO A 8 5.24 -6.18 -10.66
C PRO A 8 5.16 -7.69 -10.23
N TYR A 9 4.29 -8.50 -10.88
CA TYR A 9 4.19 -10.00 -10.98
C TYR A 9 4.65 -10.89 -9.80
N ARG A 10 5.87 -10.70 -9.28
CA ARG A 10 6.50 -11.53 -8.24
C ARG A 10 6.14 -11.16 -6.80
N TYR A 11 5.48 -10.02 -6.57
CA TYR A 11 5.28 -9.52 -5.21
C TYR A 11 3.89 -9.79 -4.61
N THR A 12 2.96 -10.37 -5.37
CA THR A 12 1.65 -10.82 -4.85
C THR A 12 1.81 -11.83 -3.72
N ARG A 13 2.88 -12.64 -3.73
CA ARG A 13 3.24 -13.57 -2.66
C ARG A 13 3.46 -12.90 -1.29
N PHE A 14 3.90 -11.64 -1.26
CA PHE A 14 4.17 -10.91 -0.01
C PHE A 14 2.93 -10.18 0.51
N LEU A 15 1.94 -9.94 -0.36
CA LEU A 15 0.76 -9.15 -0.02
C LEU A 15 -0.03 -9.72 1.15
N ARG A 16 -0.11 -11.05 1.25
CA ARG A 16 -0.75 -11.72 2.40
C ARG A 16 -0.05 -11.35 3.70
N ASP A 17 1.25 -11.60 3.80
CA ASP A 17 2.02 -11.36 5.02
C ASP A 17 2.04 -9.87 5.40
N PHE A 18 2.11 -9.00 4.39
CA PHE A 18 2.01 -7.55 4.57
C PHE A 18 0.66 -7.18 5.20
N LEU A 19 -0.47 -7.57 4.59
CA LEU A 19 -1.79 -7.20 5.07
C LEU A 19 -2.11 -7.84 6.42
N GLU A 20 -1.80 -9.12 6.62
CA GLU A 20 -2.02 -9.80 7.90
C GLU A 20 -1.21 -9.20 9.05
N SER A 21 0.00 -8.69 8.78
CA SER A 21 0.78 -7.95 9.78
C SER A 21 0.29 -6.51 9.97
N ALA A 22 -0.16 -5.85 8.91
CA ALA A 22 -0.76 -4.51 8.98
C ALA A 22 -2.04 -4.50 9.84
N GLU A 23 -2.92 -5.50 9.69
CA GLU A 23 -4.12 -5.63 10.53
C GLU A 23 -3.81 -5.72 12.03
N LYS A 24 -2.65 -6.26 12.40
CA LYS A 24 -2.23 -6.42 13.81
C LYS A 24 -1.57 -5.19 14.39
N HIS A 25 -0.95 -4.35 13.57
CA HIS A 25 0.04 -3.39 14.03
C HIS A 25 -0.14 -1.99 13.49
N PHE A 26 -0.76 -1.85 12.34
CA PHE A 26 -0.79 -0.62 11.58
C PHE A 26 -2.10 0.12 11.79
N MET A 27 -2.00 1.24 12.50
CA MET A 27 -3.10 2.20 12.66
C MET A 27 -4.36 1.51 13.21
N VAL A 28 -4.13 0.59 14.14
CA VAL A 28 -5.17 -0.17 14.81
C VAL A 28 -6.07 0.81 15.57
N GLY A 29 -7.38 0.68 15.37
CA GLY A 29 -8.38 1.60 15.92
C GLY A 29 -8.63 2.86 15.09
N LEU A 30 -7.98 3.01 13.94
CA LEU A 30 -8.24 4.07 12.96
C LEU A 30 -8.76 3.48 11.66
N ASP A 31 -9.49 4.30 10.89
CA ASP A 31 -9.96 3.93 9.57
C ASP A 31 -8.79 3.83 8.58
N VAL A 32 -8.73 2.70 7.88
CA VAL A 32 -7.62 2.36 6.99
C VAL A 32 -8.16 1.86 5.67
N HIS A 33 -7.84 2.56 4.60
CA HIS A 33 -8.10 2.09 3.25
C HIS A 33 -6.79 1.76 2.57
N TYR A 34 -6.63 0.48 2.24
CA TYR A 34 -5.50 -0.07 1.50
C TYR A 34 -5.75 0.01 0.00
N TYR A 35 -4.77 0.54 -0.72
CA TYR A 35 -4.74 0.53 -2.17
C TYR A 35 -3.63 -0.38 -2.66
N VAL A 36 -4.01 -1.40 -3.44
CA VAL A 36 -3.10 -2.37 -4.04
C VAL A 36 -3.04 -2.15 -5.54
N PHE A 37 -1.87 -1.74 -6.03
CA PHE A 37 -1.63 -1.50 -7.46
C PHE A 37 -1.08 -2.76 -8.12
N THR A 38 -1.77 -3.36 -9.07
CA THR A 38 -1.25 -4.60 -9.67
C THR A 38 -1.68 -4.76 -11.13
N ASP A 39 -0.81 -5.37 -11.94
CA ASP A 39 -1.13 -5.81 -13.29
C ASP A 39 -1.94 -7.12 -13.30
N LEU A 40 -2.00 -7.83 -12.15
CA LEU A 40 -2.71 -9.09 -11.96
C LEU A 40 -3.73 -9.01 -10.80
N PRO A 41 -4.89 -8.35 -10.98
CA PRO A 41 -5.93 -8.27 -9.95
C PRO A 41 -6.43 -9.63 -9.43
N GLY A 42 -6.40 -10.67 -10.28
CA GLY A 42 -6.81 -12.02 -9.92
C GLY A 42 -5.89 -12.73 -8.92
N ASP A 43 -4.64 -12.26 -8.77
CA ASP A 43 -3.65 -12.84 -7.87
C ASP A 43 -3.69 -12.20 -6.47
N VAL A 44 -4.53 -11.19 -6.27
CA VAL A 44 -4.74 -10.58 -4.96
C VAL A 44 -5.52 -11.58 -4.09
N PRO A 45 -5.03 -11.92 -2.87
CA PRO A 45 -5.69 -12.91 -2.04
C PRO A 45 -7.10 -12.45 -1.65
N SER A 46 -8.11 -13.27 -2.00
CA SER A 46 -9.53 -12.96 -1.74
C SER A 46 -9.97 -13.23 -0.31
N ASN A 47 -9.16 -13.95 0.48
CA ASN A 47 -9.51 -14.42 1.83
C ASN A 47 -8.89 -13.60 2.97
N ILE A 48 -8.58 -12.32 2.74
CA ILE A 48 -8.03 -11.45 3.78
C ILE A 48 -9.16 -10.89 4.62
N THR A 49 -9.13 -11.18 5.92
CA THR A 49 -10.08 -10.63 6.88
C THR A 49 -9.60 -9.25 7.30
N LEU A 50 -10.40 -8.22 7.00
CA LEU A 50 -10.12 -6.84 7.40
C LEU A 50 -10.96 -6.48 8.62
N GLY A 51 -10.37 -5.72 9.53
CA GLY A 51 -11.07 -5.16 10.69
C GLY A 51 -12.16 -4.14 10.31
N VAL A 52 -12.98 -3.78 11.29
CA VAL A 52 -13.99 -2.72 11.13
C VAL A 52 -13.31 -1.40 10.77
N GLY A 53 -13.89 -0.64 9.82
CA GLY A 53 -13.31 0.62 9.33
C GLY A 53 -12.15 0.42 8.35
N ARG A 54 -11.93 -0.81 7.88
CA ARG A 54 -10.82 -1.15 7.00
C ARG A 54 -11.28 -1.68 5.65
N LEU A 55 -10.73 -1.11 4.59
CA LEU A 55 -11.12 -1.39 3.20
C LEU A 55 -9.89 -1.74 2.36
N LEU A 56 -10.10 -2.53 1.32
CA LEU A 56 -9.07 -2.88 0.34
C LEU A 56 -9.62 -2.62 -1.07
N SER A 57 -8.93 -1.77 -1.82
CA SER A 57 -9.20 -1.51 -3.23
C SER A 57 -8.03 -1.94 -4.09
N ILE A 58 -8.35 -2.62 -5.19
CA ILE A 58 -7.37 -3.08 -6.17
C ILE A 58 -7.41 -2.11 -7.35
N VAL A 59 -6.26 -1.51 -7.65
CA VAL A 59 -6.09 -0.62 -8.80
C VAL A 59 -5.29 -1.34 -9.86
N LYS A 60 -5.89 -1.58 -11.02
CA LYS A 60 -5.21 -2.23 -12.13
C LYS A 60 -4.21 -1.26 -12.76
N VAL A 61 -2.94 -1.65 -12.83
CA VAL A 61 -1.89 -0.88 -13.52
C VAL A 61 -1.42 -1.60 -14.78
N MET A 62 -0.84 -0.85 -15.72
CA MET A 62 -0.23 -1.46 -16.90
C MET A 62 0.98 -2.31 -16.51
N LYS A 63 1.13 -3.45 -17.17
CA LYS A 63 2.35 -4.25 -17.09
C LYS A 63 3.45 -3.52 -17.86
N PHE A 64 4.62 -3.42 -17.24
CA PHE A 64 5.83 -2.91 -17.89
C PHE A 64 6.84 -4.05 -18.04
N ASP A 65 7.55 -4.08 -19.16
CA ASP A 65 8.47 -5.18 -19.50
C ASP A 65 9.80 -5.12 -18.71
N ARG A 66 10.16 -3.94 -18.19
CA ARG A 66 11.39 -3.71 -17.43
C ARG A 66 11.11 -3.22 -16.01
N TRP A 67 11.74 -3.86 -15.03
CA TRP A 67 11.62 -3.48 -13.62
C TRP A 67 12.17 -2.06 -13.32
N GLN A 68 13.10 -1.54 -14.13
CA GLN A 68 13.59 -0.17 -13.99
C GLN A 68 12.54 0.87 -14.37
N GLU A 69 11.75 0.62 -15.41
CA GLU A 69 10.65 1.51 -15.83
C GLU A 69 9.56 1.55 -14.77
N ILE A 70 9.28 0.40 -14.18
CA ILE A 70 8.40 0.24 -13.03
C ILE A 70 8.85 1.11 -11.85
N SER A 71 10.14 1.08 -11.51
CA SER A 71 10.66 1.90 -10.41
C SER A 71 10.62 3.39 -10.72
N LEU A 72 10.92 3.79 -11.96
CA LEU A 72 10.94 5.18 -12.42
C LEU A 72 9.52 5.78 -12.51
N ARG A 73 8.55 4.99 -12.97
CA ARG A 73 7.15 5.41 -13.14
C ARG A 73 6.32 5.26 -11.87
N ARG A 74 6.86 4.65 -10.81
CA ARG A 74 6.14 4.45 -9.55
C ARG A 74 5.58 5.75 -8.99
N MET A 75 6.38 6.81 -8.98
CA MET A 75 5.97 8.12 -8.47
C MET A 75 4.86 8.74 -9.33
N GLU A 76 4.91 8.56 -10.64
CA GLU A 76 3.85 9.02 -11.56
C GLU A 76 2.55 8.25 -11.33
N LEU A 77 2.62 6.91 -11.23
CA LEU A 77 1.44 6.08 -10.92
C LEU A 77 0.83 6.42 -9.56
N ILE A 78 1.67 6.65 -8.55
CA ILE A 78 1.25 7.16 -7.23
C ILE A 78 0.50 8.49 -7.42
N GLN A 79 1.12 9.44 -8.11
CA GLN A 79 0.55 10.77 -8.28
C GLN A 79 -0.82 10.70 -8.98
N THR A 80 -0.91 10.00 -10.11
CA THR A 80 -2.16 9.83 -10.86
C THR A 80 -3.23 9.16 -10.00
N ALA A 81 -2.89 8.11 -9.26
CA ALA A 81 -3.86 7.47 -8.38
C ALA A 81 -4.32 8.39 -7.24
N ILE A 82 -3.43 9.25 -6.76
CA ILE A 82 -3.77 10.26 -5.76
C ILE A 82 -4.77 11.26 -6.33
N GLU A 83 -4.47 11.80 -7.51
CA GLU A 83 -5.31 12.77 -8.21
C GLU A 83 -6.68 12.18 -8.60
N ASP A 84 -6.73 10.94 -9.08
CA ASP A 84 -7.96 10.35 -9.61
C ASP A 84 -8.88 9.78 -8.52
N HIS A 85 -8.30 9.22 -7.45
CA HIS A 85 -9.05 8.35 -6.54
C HIS A 85 -8.88 8.67 -5.06
N ILE A 86 -7.71 9.14 -4.62
CA ILE A 86 -7.36 9.13 -3.18
C ILE A 86 -7.49 10.50 -2.52
N HIS A 87 -7.23 11.61 -3.25
CA HIS A 87 -7.14 12.95 -2.63
C HIS A 87 -8.46 13.44 -2.00
N ARG A 88 -9.60 12.86 -2.37
CA ARG A 88 -10.92 13.25 -1.84
C ARG A 88 -11.30 12.50 -0.56
N GLU A 89 -10.67 11.35 -0.33
CA GLU A 89 -11.04 10.42 0.75
C GLU A 89 -9.96 10.38 1.85
N ALA A 90 -8.71 10.72 1.52
CA ALA A 90 -7.57 10.66 2.43
C ALA A 90 -7.33 11.94 3.24
N HIS A 91 -7.11 11.80 4.54
CA HIS A 91 -6.46 12.83 5.35
C HIS A 91 -4.92 12.73 5.35
N TYR A 92 -4.40 11.49 5.29
CA TYR A 92 -2.97 11.17 5.29
C TYR A 92 -2.74 10.04 4.30
N ILE A 93 -1.55 10.01 3.69
CA ILE A 93 -1.12 8.99 2.72
C ILE A 93 0.27 8.50 3.14
N PHE A 94 0.43 7.18 3.22
CA PHE A 94 1.74 6.53 3.36
C PHE A 94 1.97 5.65 2.16
N CYS A 95 3.14 5.73 1.55
CA CYS A 95 3.55 4.84 0.46
C CYS A 95 4.56 3.83 1.00
N LEU A 96 4.20 2.55 1.06
CA LEU A 96 5.04 1.47 1.60
C LEU A 96 5.33 0.39 0.55
N ASP A 97 6.47 -0.28 0.67
CA ASP A 97 6.78 -1.46 -0.13
C ASP A 97 6.08 -2.70 0.44
N VAL A 98 5.56 -3.56 -0.46
CA VAL A 98 4.80 -4.76 -0.08
C VAL A 98 5.66 -5.91 0.46
N ASP A 99 6.97 -5.89 0.22
CA ASP A 99 7.92 -6.90 0.72
C ASP A 99 8.35 -6.63 2.18
N MET A 100 7.69 -5.67 2.84
CA MET A 100 7.86 -5.39 4.27
C MET A 100 6.86 -6.17 5.14
N ARG A 101 7.19 -6.31 6.42
CA ARG A 101 6.31 -6.88 7.44
C ARG A 101 6.32 -6.01 8.69
N PHE A 102 5.13 -5.77 9.25
CA PHE A 102 5.02 -5.07 10.53
C PHE A 102 5.33 -6.02 11.69
N HIS A 103 6.31 -5.65 12.53
CA HIS A 103 6.70 -6.41 13.72
C HIS A 103 6.25 -5.76 15.03
N GLY A 104 5.80 -4.51 14.98
CA GLY A 104 5.40 -3.73 16.13
C GLY A 104 4.46 -2.61 15.73
N ARG A 105 3.85 -1.97 16.73
CA ARG A 105 2.84 -0.94 16.52
C ARG A 105 3.40 0.23 15.72
N VAL A 106 2.65 0.64 14.69
CA VAL A 106 2.83 1.88 13.93
C VAL A 106 1.47 2.56 13.87
N GLY A 107 1.26 3.58 14.69
CA GLY A 107 -0.01 4.26 14.88
C GLY A 107 0.05 5.76 14.55
N SER A 108 -0.84 6.52 15.18
CA SER A 108 -1.01 7.96 14.95
C SER A 108 0.25 8.79 15.15
N GLU A 109 1.24 8.30 15.91
CA GLU A 109 2.55 8.92 16.08
C GLU A 109 3.31 9.10 14.76
N ALA A 110 3.01 8.29 13.75
CA ALA A 110 3.62 8.38 12.42
C ALA A 110 2.91 9.40 11.50
N LEU A 111 1.81 10.02 11.94
CA LEU A 111 1.05 10.98 11.14
C LEU A 111 1.72 12.36 11.18
N GLY A 112 1.85 12.98 10.01
CA GLY A 112 2.40 14.32 9.87
C GLY A 112 2.11 14.90 8.50
N ARG A 113 2.36 16.20 8.32
CA ARG A 113 2.16 16.88 7.03
C ARG A 113 3.06 16.31 5.92
N LEU A 114 4.28 15.93 6.30
CA LEU A 114 5.26 15.26 5.46
C LEU A 114 6.13 14.41 6.37
N VAL A 115 6.21 13.12 6.08
CA VAL A 115 6.91 12.13 6.91
C VAL A 115 7.83 11.32 6.01
N ALA A 116 9.01 11.00 6.53
CA ALA A 116 9.99 10.14 5.87
C ALA A 116 10.53 9.10 6.86
N ALA A 117 10.97 7.97 6.34
CA ALA A 117 11.69 6.97 7.10
C ALA A 117 13.21 7.13 6.88
N ILE A 118 13.99 7.02 7.94
CA ILE A 118 15.46 6.98 7.84
C ILE A 118 15.85 5.60 7.32
N HIS A 119 16.68 5.57 6.28
CA HIS A 119 17.21 4.31 5.76
C HIS A 119 18.03 3.60 6.85
N PRO A 120 17.88 2.28 7.03
CA PRO A 120 18.51 1.56 8.13
C PRO A 120 20.04 1.39 8.01
N TRP A 121 20.62 1.81 6.87
CA TRP A 121 22.05 1.76 6.57
C TRP A 121 22.57 3.13 6.19
#